data_AF-C9L5I7-F1
#
_entry.id   AF-C9L5I7-F1
#
_cell.length_a   1.000
_cell.length_b   1.000
_cell.length_c   1.000
_cell.angle_alpha   90.00
_cell.angle_beta   90.00
_cell.angle_gamma   90.00
#
_symmetry.space_group_name_H-M   'P 1'
#
loop_
_entity.id
_entity.type
_entity.pdbx_description
1 polymer ?
#
loop_
_entity_poly.entity_id
_entity_poly.type
_entity_poly.pdbx_seq_one_letter_code
_entity_poly.pdbx_strand_id
1 'polypeptide(L)'
;MKHNLEHFSEIMDEWYSQVPEEMLKEDKFLKLASNKGEDVASESVQSIVEEIIANTQTTAPKLLIGGAENYCRMMIDTYSNDYLSKVFDTKHDAGSREYIVKAFRYYSENNCTENN
;
A
#
# COMPACT_ATOMS: atom_id res chain seq x y z
N MET A 1 15.26 11.24 -15.73
CA MET A 1 16.02 10.94 -14.49
C MET A 1 16.31 9.45 -14.48
N LYS A 2 17.56 9.06 -14.71
CA LYS A 2 18.08 7.68 -14.58
C LYS A 2 19.13 7.76 -13.50
N HIS A 3 18.89 7.17 -12.33
CA HIS A 3 19.84 6.81 -11.27
C HIS A 3 19.00 6.68 -9.98
N ASN A 4 18.47 5.48 -9.69
CA ASN A 4 18.13 5.06 -8.32
C ASN A 4 17.80 3.57 -8.15
N LEU A 5 18.05 2.72 -9.16
CA LEU A 5 17.66 1.31 -9.12
C LEU A 5 18.70 0.40 -8.43
N GLU A 6 19.95 0.85 -8.27
CA GLU A 6 21.05 0.00 -7.76
C GLU A 6 20.91 -0.33 -6.27
N HIS A 7 20.29 0.55 -5.49
CA HIS A 7 20.00 0.31 -4.07
C HIS A 7 18.56 -0.08 -3.81
N PHE A 8 17.72 -0.16 -4.85
CA PHE A 8 16.30 -0.41 -4.66
C PHE A 8 16.05 -1.82 -4.12
N SER A 9 16.86 -2.81 -4.50
CA SER A 9 16.75 -4.16 -3.94
C SER A 9 17.18 -4.23 -2.47
N GLU A 10 18.27 -3.55 -2.09
CA GLU A 10 18.73 -3.50 -0.69
C GLU A 10 17.75 -2.74 0.20
N ILE A 11 17.23 -1.60 -0.28
CA ILE A 11 16.19 -0.83 0.41
C ILE A 11 14.92 -1.65 0.55
N MET A 12 14.55 -2.44 -0.47
CA MET A 12 13.39 -3.31 -0.41
C MET A 12 13.60 -4.52 0.51
N ASP A 13 14.77 -5.15 0.52
CA ASP A 13 15.08 -6.28 1.41
C ASP A 13 15.14 -5.82 2.88
N GLU A 14 15.75 -4.65 3.12
CA GLU A 14 15.78 -4.00 4.42
C GLU A 14 14.37 -3.55 4.84
N TRP A 15 13.53 -3.11 3.91
CA TRP A 15 12.11 -2.83 4.14
C TRP A 15 11.34 -4.12 4.45
N TYR A 16 11.50 -5.20 3.69
CA TYR A 16 10.86 -6.50 3.95
C TYR A 16 11.22 -7.08 5.31
N SER A 17 12.47 -6.89 5.74
CA SER A 17 12.91 -7.28 7.08
C SER A 17 12.30 -6.40 8.18
N GLN A 18 11.79 -5.21 7.83
CA GLN A 18 11.17 -4.26 8.75
C GLN A 18 9.64 -4.24 8.67
N VAL A 19 9.03 -4.77 7.60
CA VAL A 19 7.59 -4.98 7.50
C VAL A 19 7.22 -5.98 8.60
N PRO A 20 6.43 -5.57 9.62
CA PRO A 20 6.03 -6.48 10.68
C PRO A 20 5.34 -7.69 10.06
N GLU A 21 5.66 -8.90 10.52
CA GLU A 21 4.96 -10.12 10.11
C GLU A 21 3.43 -9.99 10.25
N GLU A 22 2.96 -9.12 11.15
CA GLU A 22 1.57 -8.76 11.39
C GLU A 22 0.94 -8.00 10.19
N MET A 23 1.70 -7.17 9.47
CA MET A 23 1.26 -6.58 8.20
C MET A 23 1.18 -7.62 7.07
N LEU A 24 1.91 -8.73 7.18
CA LEU A 24 1.86 -9.86 6.26
C LEU A 24 0.80 -10.92 6.65
N LYS A 25 0.35 -10.93 7.92
CA LYS A 25 -0.42 -12.03 8.49
C LYS A 25 -1.92 -11.95 8.28
N GLU A 26 -2.59 -10.78 8.33
CA GLU A 26 -4.07 -10.80 8.28
C GLU A 26 -4.76 -9.67 7.49
N ASP A 27 -5.51 -10.15 6.48
CA ASP A 27 -6.86 -9.83 6.03
C ASP A 27 -7.23 -8.41 5.57
N LYS A 28 -6.54 -7.32 5.94
CA LYS A 28 -7.03 -5.98 5.54
C LYS A 28 -6.81 -5.67 4.06
N PHE A 29 -5.71 -6.14 3.49
CA PHE A 29 -5.48 -6.09 2.05
C PHE A 29 -6.32 -7.12 1.29
N LEU A 30 -6.63 -8.27 1.91
CA LEU A 30 -7.57 -9.25 1.35
C LEU A 30 -9.01 -8.69 1.35
N LYS A 31 -9.41 -8.02 2.43
CA LYS A 31 -10.67 -7.28 2.58
C LYS A 31 -10.76 -6.19 1.51
N LEU A 32 -9.72 -5.38 1.34
CA LEU A 32 -9.68 -4.37 0.27
C LEU A 32 -9.78 -5.02 -1.12
N ALA A 33 -9.01 -6.07 -1.40
CA ALA A 33 -9.06 -6.82 -2.65
C ALA A 33 -10.43 -7.46 -2.93
N SER A 34 -11.11 -7.94 -1.88
CA SER A 34 -12.45 -8.54 -1.98
C SER A 34 -13.52 -7.52 -2.38
N ASN A 35 -13.26 -6.23 -2.21
CA ASN A 35 -14.15 -5.14 -2.63
C ASN A 35 -13.92 -4.70 -4.09
N LYS A 36 -13.15 -5.43 -4.91
CA LYS A 36 -12.81 -5.07 -6.30
C LYS A 36 -14.02 -4.80 -7.23
N GLY A 37 -15.21 -5.25 -6.85
CA GLY A 37 -16.46 -4.96 -7.57
C GLY A 37 -17.07 -3.58 -7.25
N GLU A 38 -16.56 -2.89 -6.24
CA GLU A 38 -17.02 -1.57 -5.80
C GLU A 38 -16.18 -0.45 -6.42
N ASP A 39 -16.72 0.78 -6.40
CA ASP A 39 -15.96 1.96 -6.80
C ASP A 39 -14.88 2.25 -5.76
N VAL A 40 -13.65 2.52 -6.20
CA VAL A 40 -12.55 2.88 -5.29
C VAL A 40 -12.82 4.17 -4.52
N ALA A 41 -13.69 5.04 -5.03
CA ALA A 41 -14.11 6.26 -4.38
C ALA A 41 -15.22 6.05 -3.32
N SER A 42 -15.78 4.85 -3.21
CA SER A 42 -16.86 4.58 -2.26
C SER A 42 -16.40 4.75 -0.82
N GLU A 43 -17.33 5.17 0.05
CA GLU A 43 -17.07 5.30 1.47
C GLU A 43 -16.61 3.97 2.09
N SER A 44 -17.23 2.85 1.70
CA SER A 44 -16.85 1.50 2.14
C SER A 44 -15.38 1.19 1.85
N VAL A 45 -14.91 1.49 0.63
CA VAL A 45 -13.53 1.23 0.21
C VAL A 45 -12.56 2.18 0.88
N GLN A 46 -12.89 3.48 0.94
CA GLN A 46 -12.01 4.48 1.53
C GLN A 46 -11.88 4.35 3.05
N SER A 47 -12.93 3.92 3.76
CA SER A 47 -12.83 3.58 5.18
C SER A 47 -11.87 2.42 5.43
N ILE A 48 -11.81 1.42 4.53
CA ILE A 48 -10.83 0.33 4.64
C ILE A 48 -9.40 0.86 4.44
N VAL A 49 -9.19 1.75 3.46
CA VAL A 49 -7.88 2.36 3.21
C VAL A 49 -7.44 3.21 4.41
N GLU A 50 -8.32 4.03 4.96
CA GLU A 50 -8.06 4.84 6.16
C GLU A 50 -7.74 3.95 7.37
N GLU A 51 -8.48 2.85 7.57
CA GLU A 51 -8.21 1.88 8.63
C GLU A 51 -6.80 1.28 8.51
N ILE A 52 -6.36 0.93 7.30
CA ILE A 52 -5.01 0.41 7.05
C ILE A 52 -3.94 1.45 7.39
N ILE A 53 -4.14 2.70 6.96
CA ILE A 53 -3.19 3.80 7.22
C ILE A 53 -3.10 4.11 8.71
N ALA A 54 -4.24 4.26 9.38
CA ALA A 54 -4.31 4.56 10.80
C ALA A 54 -3.61 3.49 11.65
N ASN A 55 -3.87 2.20 11.35
CA ASN A 55 -3.21 1.10 12.04
C ASN A 55 -1.70 1.09 11.83
N THR A 56 -1.25 1.42 10.62
CA THR A 56 0.18 1.47 10.33
C THR A 56 0.85 2.65 11.07
N GLN A 57 0.18 3.80 11.17
CA GLN A 57 0.69 4.95 11.92
C GLN A 57 0.73 4.75 13.44
N THR A 58 -0.11 3.87 13.99
CA THR A 58 -0.11 3.55 15.43
C THR A 58 0.90 2.47 15.81
N THR A 59 1.25 1.58 14.88
CA THR A 59 2.09 0.40 15.15
C THR A 59 3.53 0.57 14.70
N ALA A 60 3.80 1.39 13.68
CA ALA A 60 5.14 1.57 13.14
C ALA A 60 5.79 2.89 13.60
N PRO A 61 7.13 2.94 13.73
CA PRO A 61 7.83 4.19 13.96
C PRO A 61 7.51 5.23 12.87
N LYS A 62 6.98 6.40 13.27
CA LYS A 62 6.73 7.52 12.35
C LYS A 62 7.96 7.90 11.51
N LEU A 63 9.16 7.64 12.03
CA LEU A 63 10.42 7.88 11.33
C LEU A 63 10.61 7.00 10.08
N LEU A 64 10.02 5.79 10.06
CA LEU A 64 10.15 4.84 8.96
C LEU A 64 9.10 5.06 7.86
N ILE A 65 7.91 5.50 8.25
CA ILE A 65 6.74 5.56 7.35
C ILE A 65 6.39 7.00 6.93
N GLY A 66 6.77 7.99 7.74
CA GLY A 66 6.38 9.38 7.55
C GLY A 66 4.88 9.60 7.75
N GLY A 67 4.29 10.49 6.95
CA GLY A 67 2.84 10.77 6.95
C GLY A 67 2.03 9.80 6.08
N ALA A 68 0.70 9.97 6.09
CA ALA A 68 -0.22 9.16 5.30
C ALA A 68 0.12 9.15 3.79
N GLU A 69 0.56 10.28 3.26
CA GLU A 69 0.99 10.42 1.86
C GLU A 69 2.21 9.54 1.53
N ASN A 70 3.24 9.58 2.39
CA ASN A 70 4.45 8.77 2.20
C ASN A 70 4.12 7.28 2.27
N TYR A 71 3.22 6.89 3.17
CA TYR A 71 2.72 5.53 3.24
C TYR A 71 1.94 5.15 1.97
N CYS A 72 1.02 6.00 1.49
CA CYS A 72 0.28 5.73 0.26
C CYS A 72 1.23 5.56 -0.94
N ARG A 73 2.23 6.43 -1.09
CA ARG A 73 3.25 6.32 -2.15
C ARG A 73 4.00 4.99 -2.06
N MET A 74 4.46 4.63 -0.87
CA MET A 74 5.15 3.35 -0.63
C MET A 74 4.28 2.14 -1.02
N MET A 75 2.98 2.17 -0.68
CA MET A 75 2.04 1.10 -1.03
C MET A 75 1.77 1.06 -2.54
N ILE A 76 1.61 2.20 -3.20
CA ILE A 76 1.47 2.29 -4.66
C ILE A 76 2.70 1.71 -5.36
N ASP A 77 3.90 2.10 -4.94
CA ASP A 77 5.15 1.63 -5.54
C ASP A 77 5.34 0.12 -5.33
N THR A 78 5.01 -0.38 -4.14
CA THR A 78 5.09 -1.82 -3.80
C THR A 78 4.16 -2.65 -4.70
N TYR A 79 2.88 -2.28 -4.80
CA TYR A 79 1.91 -3.07 -5.57
C TYR A 79 1.93 -2.81 -7.08
N SER A 80 2.62 -1.76 -7.53
CA SER A 80 2.91 -1.50 -8.95
C SER A 80 4.18 -2.22 -9.44
N ASN A 81 4.93 -2.87 -8.55
CA ASN A 81 6.18 -3.54 -8.89
C ASN A 81 5.96 -4.98 -9.41
N ASP A 82 6.39 -5.23 -10.64
CA ASP A 82 6.28 -6.52 -11.34
C ASP A 82 7.01 -7.69 -10.64
N TYR A 83 7.96 -7.45 -9.74
CA TYR A 83 8.63 -8.52 -9.00
C TYR A 83 7.75 -9.08 -7.86
N LEU A 84 7.07 -8.19 -7.16
CA LEU A 84 6.09 -8.54 -6.11
C LEU A 84 4.79 -9.07 -6.71
N SER A 85 4.64 -8.85 -8.02
CA SER A 85 3.56 -9.37 -8.84
C SER A 85 3.51 -10.90 -8.97
N LYS A 86 4.52 -11.64 -8.50
CA LYS A 86 4.46 -13.10 -8.53
C LYS A 86 4.01 -13.71 -7.20
N VAL A 87 4.29 -13.04 -6.10
CA VAL A 87 4.03 -13.53 -4.75
C VAL A 87 2.60 -13.22 -4.30
N PHE A 88 2.00 -12.13 -4.79
CA PHE A 88 0.66 -11.71 -4.34
C PHE A 88 -0.49 -12.34 -5.16
N ASP A 89 -0.30 -12.61 -6.46
CA ASP A 89 -1.31 -13.22 -7.38
C ASP A 89 -1.47 -14.70 -7.10
N THR A 90 -0.46 -15.31 -6.48
CA THR A 90 -0.56 -16.69 -6.01
C THR A 90 -1.50 -16.82 -4.80
N LYS A 91 -1.82 -15.71 -4.12
CA LYS A 91 -2.73 -15.68 -2.94
C LYS A 91 -4.06 -14.96 -3.19
N HIS A 92 -4.17 -14.12 -4.22
CA HIS A 92 -5.34 -13.28 -4.47
C HIS A 92 -5.75 -13.35 -5.95
N ASP A 93 -7.04 -13.19 -6.22
CA ASP A 93 -7.58 -13.20 -7.58
C ASP A 93 -6.91 -12.14 -8.47
N ALA A 94 -6.76 -12.45 -9.76
CA ALA A 94 -6.22 -11.53 -10.76
C ALA A 94 -6.91 -10.16 -10.71
N GLY A 95 -6.14 -9.07 -10.78
CA GLY A 95 -6.66 -7.71 -10.70
C GLY A 95 -6.74 -7.11 -9.28
N SER A 96 -6.47 -7.91 -8.24
CA SER A 96 -6.52 -7.42 -6.85
C SER A 96 -5.47 -6.34 -6.58
N ARG A 97 -4.32 -6.40 -7.26
CA ARG A 97 -3.26 -5.38 -7.10
C ARG A 97 -3.61 -4.07 -7.74
N GLU A 98 -4.08 -4.09 -8.99
CA GLU A 98 -4.50 -2.87 -9.67
C GLU A 98 -5.60 -2.18 -8.86
N TYR A 99 -6.48 -2.96 -8.22
CA TYR A 99 -7.50 -2.43 -7.33
C TYR A 99 -6.92 -1.76 -6.08
N ILE A 100 -5.99 -2.42 -5.38
CA ILE A 100 -5.28 -1.85 -4.23
C ILE A 100 -4.56 -0.54 -4.64
N VAL A 101 -3.81 -0.55 -5.74
CA VAL A 101 -3.11 0.64 -6.26
C VAL A 101 -4.08 1.79 -6.52
N LYS A 102 -5.22 1.53 -7.16
CA LYS A 102 -6.24 2.55 -7.43
C LYS A 102 -6.85 3.10 -6.14
N ALA A 103 -7.15 2.26 -5.16
CA ALA A 103 -7.73 2.68 -3.89
C ALA A 103 -6.79 3.60 -3.09
N PHE A 104 -5.51 3.24 -2.98
CA PHE A 104 -4.49 4.07 -2.33
C PHE A 104 -4.19 5.36 -3.08
N ARG A 105 -4.18 5.31 -4.43
CA ARG A 105 -4.02 6.52 -5.27
C ARG A 105 -5.15 7.51 -5.03
N TYR A 106 -6.40 7.03 -5.06
CA TYR A 106 -7.56 7.87 -4.77
C TYR A 106 -7.45 8.50 -3.38
N TYR A 107 -7.12 7.72 -2.35
CA TYR A 107 -6.96 8.26 -0.99
C TYR A 107 -5.92 9.37 -0.94
N SER A 108 -4.74 9.13 -1.54
CA SER A 108 -3.65 10.11 -1.58
C SER A 108 -4.05 11.40 -2.28
N GLU A 109 -4.73 11.32 -3.42
CA GLU A 109 -5.13 12.48 -4.23
C GLU A 109 -6.22 13.33 -3.56
N ASN A 110 -7.07 12.71 -2.71
CA ASN A 110 -8.25 13.39 -2.14
C ASN A 110 -8.13 13.75 -0.66
N ASN A 111 -7.27 13.05 0.10
CA ASN A 111 -7.16 13.22 1.55
C ASN A 111 -5.77 13.69 2.02
N CYS A 112 -4.75 13.60 1.17
CA CYS A 112 -3.39 14.02 1.50
C CYS A 112 -2.98 15.35 0.85
N THR A 113 -3.94 16.16 0.40
CA THR A 113 -3.64 17.47 -0.21
C THR A 113 -2.85 18.33 0.77
N GLU A 114 -1.60 18.63 0.40
CA GLU A 114 -0.78 19.64 1.04
C GLU A 114 -1.56 20.95 1.06
N ASN A 115 -1.84 21.47 2.26
CA ASN A 115 -2.08 22.90 2.43
C ASN A 115 -0.77 23.60 2.02
N ASN A 116 -0.68 24.05 0.77
CA ASN A 116 0.34 24.99 0.31
C ASN A 116 0.29 26.29 1.11
#